data_AF-A0A7C2IJJ8-F1
#
_entry.id   AF-A0A7C2IJJ8-F1
#
_cell.length_a   1.000
_cell.length_b   1.000
_cell.length_c   1.000
_cell.angle_alpha   90.00
_cell.angle_beta   90.00
_cell.angle_gamma   90.00
#
_symmetry.space_group_name_H-M   'P 1'
#
loop_
_entity.id
_entity.type
_entity.pdbx_description
1 polymer ?
#
loop_
_entity_poly.entity_id
_entity_poly.type
_entity_poly.pdbx_seq_one_letter_code
_entity_poly.pdbx_strand_id
1 'polypeptide(L)'
;MSSSPNTGMSTPLRRQYLDIKRRHPGMILLFQIGDFYETFDDDAETLSRELGVVLTRKWFGKGNSHPLAGIPVRSLESHLARLINRGYKVAVCDQVTPPGKGLVERGVVRIVTPGTVIEPGLLEGRSNNYLAALVAGDRLSGLAYADVTTGEFRVTELESAQAHAELERIAPSELIAPRSLDLPPLEVRAVTRIDDARVEPGAARRALLEHFQVISLEAYGCQDMPLATRAAGAILAYLADTQPDAMTNLTELQSYRAESFMRLDAHTARN
;
A
#
# COMPACT_ATOMS: atom_id res chain seq x y z
N MET A 1 -4.24 11.49 44.64
CA MET A 1 -5.35 12.05 43.84
C MET A 1 -4.87 12.20 42.41
N SER A 2 -5.15 11.19 41.58
CA SER A 2 -4.83 11.20 40.16
C SER A 2 -5.76 12.17 39.44
N SER A 3 -5.19 13.18 38.81
CA SER A 3 -5.89 14.05 37.86
C SER A 3 -6.04 13.31 36.53
N SER A 4 -7.25 12.88 36.22
CA SER A 4 -7.62 12.35 34.90
C SER A 4 -7.37 13.39 33.81
N PRO A 5 -6.83 13.01 32.63
CA PRO A 5 -6.67 13.93 31.52
C PRO A 5 -8.04 14.35 30.99
N ASN A 6 -8.25 15.66 30.91
CA ASN A 6 -9.45 16.29 30.37
C ASN A 6 -9.58 15.91 28.89
N THR A 7 -10.48 14.99 28.56
CA THR A 7 -10.88 14.65 27.19
C THR A 7 -11.70 15.80 26.61
N GLY A 8 -11.01 16.89 26.26
CA GLY A 8 -11.60 18.04 25.59
C GLY A 8 -12.37 17.58 24.36
N MET A 9 -13.67 17.94 24.29
CA MET A 9 -14.56 17.56 23.20
C MET A 9 -13.95 17.95 21.85
N SER A 10 -13.45 16.98 21.10
CA SER A 10 -12.99 17.21 19.73
C SER A 10 -14.16 17.72 18.88
N THR A 11 -13.92 18.73 18.05
CA THR A 11 -14.96 19.23 17.13
C THR A 11 -15.44 18.09 16.23
N PRO A 12 -16.69 18.14 15.72
CA PRO A 12 -17.20 17.11 14.83
C PRO A 12 -16.27 16.81 13.64
N LEU A 13 -15.66 17.84 13.06
CA LEU A 13 -14.69 17.70 11.96
C LEU A 13 -13.42 16.94 12.41
N ARG A 14 -12.87 17.29 13.58
CA ARG A 14 -11.66 16.63 14.09
C ARG A 14 -11.93 15.17 14.44
N ARG A 15 -13.11 14.88 14.99
CA ARG A 15 -13.54 13.50 15.26
C ARG A 15 -13.65 12.70 13.96
N GLN A 16 -14.34 13.23 12.96
CA GLN A 16 -14.47 12.58 11.64
C GLN A 16 -13.11 12.30 11.01
N TYR A 17 -12.18 13.26 11.04
CA TYR A 17 -10.81 13.06 10.56
C TYR A 17 -10.09 11.92 11.29
N LEU A 18 -10.08 11.93 12.63
CA LEU A 18 -9.42 10.91 13.45
C LEU A 18 -10.05 9.52 13.26
N ASP A 19 -11.36 9.46 13.09
CA ASP A 19 -12.09 8.20 12.86
C ASP A 19 -11.72 7.56 11.52
N ILE A 20 -11.51 8.38 10.48
CA ILE A 20 -11.06 7.91 9.16
C ILE A 20 -9.56 7.57 9.23
N LYS A 21 -8.72 8.44 9.79
CA LYS A 21 -7.27 8.20 9.92
C LYS A 21 -6.96 6.88 10.63
N ARG A 22 -7.73 6.51 11.68
CA ARG A 22 -7.57 5.24 12.39
C ARG A 22 -7.82 4.00 11.52
N ARG A 23 -8.64 4.11 10.48
CA ARG A 23 -8.92 3.02 9.53
C ARG A 23 -7.87 2.91 8.43
N HIS A 24 -7.03 3.93 8.24
CA HIS A 24 -5.96 3.98 7.24
C HIS A 24 -4.59 4.24 7.90
N PRO A 25 -4.15 3.34 8.81
CA PRO A 25 -2.89 3.51 9.51
C PRO A 25 -1.70 3.49 8.54
N GLY A 26 -0.71 4.34 8.78
CA GLY A 26 0.51 4.42 7.96
C GLY A 26 0.31 5.05 6.57
N MET A 27 -0.88 5.56 6.25
CA MET A 27 -1.16 6.30 5.01
C MET A 27 -1.33 7.79 5.32
N ILE A 28 -0.86 8.67 4.45
CA ILE A 28 -1.19 10.11 4.50
C ILE A 28 -2.68 10.26 4.16
N LEU A 29 -3.46 10.91 5.02
CA LEU A 29 -4.88 11.16 4.78
C LEU A 29 -5.09 12.57 4.21
N LEU A 30 -5.30 12.66 2.90
CA LEU A 30 -5.71 13.89 2.22
C LEU A 30 -7.21 14.10 2.43
N PHE A 31 -7.58 14.99 3.35
CA PHE A 31 -8.96 15.19 3.81
C PHE A 31 -9.58 16.46 3.23
N GLN A 32 -10.58 16.31 2.37
CA GLN A 32 -11.14 17.44 1.63
C GLN A 32 -11.92 18.41 2.52
N ILE A 33 -11.52 19.68 2.50
CA ILE A 33 -12.18 20.79 3.18
C ILE A 33 -12.29 21.95 2.18
N GLY A 34 -13.46 22.06 1.55
CA GLY A 34 -13.66 23.02 0.47
C GLY A 34 -12.76 22.70 -0.73
N ASP A 35 -12.03 23.71 -1.21
CA ASP A 35 -11.18 23.60 -2.40
C ASP A 35 -9.75 23.06 -2.10
N PHE A 36 -9.55 22.51 -0.90
CA PHE A 36 -8.26 21.97 -0.45
C PHE A 36 -8.41 20.54 0.07
N TYR A 37 -7.35 19.75 -0.13
CA TYR A 37 -7.07 18.59 0.71
C TYR A 37 -6.17 19.03 1.85
N GLU A 38 -6.65 18.89 3.08
CA GLU A 38 -5.91 19.19 4.30
C GLU A 38 -5.41 17.89 4.96
N THR A 39 -4.25 17.98 5.59
CA THR A 39 -3.65 16.96 6.46
C THR A 39 -3.42 17.57 7.83
N PHE A 40 -3.33 16.74 8.86
CA PHE A 40 -3.13 17.18 10.24
C PHE A 40 -2.02 16.39 10.93
N ASP A 41 -1.47 16.96 12.00
CA ASP A 41 -0.47 16.29 12.86
C ASP A 41 0.74 15.81 12.04
N ASP A 42 1.21 14.58 12.23
CA ASP A 42 2.38 14.00 11.55
C ASP A 42 2.22 14.00 10.02
N ASP A 43 0.99 13.84 9.51
CA ASP A 43 0.74 13.90 8.07
C ASP A 43 1.00 15.31 7.53
N ALA A 44 0.68 16.35 8.30
CA ALA A 44 0.92 17.74 7.91
C ALA A 44 2.41 18.07 7.86
N GLU A 45 3.16 17.60 8.85
CA GLU A 45 4.62 17.77 8.89
C GLU A 45 5.27 17.04 7.71
N THR A 46 4.83 15.80 7.45
CA THR A 46 5.27 15.02 6.28
C THR A 46 4.93 15.76 4.99
N LEU A 47 3.67 16.16 4.79
CA LEU A 47 3.23 16.84 3.57
C LEU A 47 4.05 18.12 3.33
N SER A 48 4.29 18.92 4.36
CA SER A 48 5.10 20.14 4.27
C SER A 48 6.53 19.84 3.85
N ARG A 49 7.19 18.88 4.49
CA ARG A 49 8.59 18.50 4.20
C ARG A 49 8.75 17.94 2.79
N GLU A 50 7.86 17.03 2.39
CA GLU A 50 7.99 16.32 1.11
C GLU A 50 7.57 17.18 -0.08
N LEU A 51 6.54 18.01 0.10
CA LEU A 51 5.96 18.79 -0.98
C LEU A 51 6.44 20.24 -1.03
N GLY A 52 7.04 20.76 0.06
CA GLY A 52 7.43 22.16 0.19
C GLY A 52 6.23 23.09 0.41
N VAL A 53 5.10 22.56 0.89
CA VAL A 53 3.91 23.36 1.20
C VAL A 53 3.99 23.96 2.60
N VAL A 54 3.29 25.05 2.83
CA VAL A 54 3.33 25.77 4.11
C VAL A 54 2.71 24.93 5.24
N LEU A 55 3.48 24.71 6.31
CA LEU A 55 2.99 24.17 7.57
C LEU A 55 2.41 25.31 8.43
N THR A 56 1.15 25.17 8.83
CA THR A 56 0.44 26.13 9.69
C THR A 56 -0.27 25.38 10.82
N ARG A 57 -1.23 26.02 11.50
CA ARG A 57 -2.00 25.43 12.60
C ARG A 57 -3.50 25.69 12.43
N LYS A 58 -4.33 24.67 12.71
CA LYS A 58 -5.79 24.81 12.80
C LYS A 58 -6.25 24.72 14.24
N TRP A 59 -7.15 25.61 14.64
CA TRP A 59 -7.73 25.63 15.97
C TRP A 59 -9.06 24.85 15.99
N PHE A 60 -9.19 23.92 16.93
CA PHE A 60 -10.36 23.08 17.17
C PHE A 60 -10.96 23.37 18.55
N GLY A 61 -11.07 24.66 18.89
CA GLY A 61 -11.50 25.15 20.19
C GLY A 61 -10.37 25.80 20.99
N LYS A 62 -10.71 26.31 22.18
CA LYS A 62 -9.78 27.08 23.02
C LYS A 62 -8.63 26.19 23.49
N GLY A 63 -7.39 26.57 23.16
CA GLY A 63 -6.18 25.85 23.55
C GLY A 63 -5.90 24.56 22.76
N ASN A 64 -6.74 24.22 21.77
CA ASN A 64 -6.60 22.99 21.00
C ASN A 64 -6.21 23.30 19.55
N SER A 65 -4.91 23.44 19.28
CA SER A 65 -4.40 23.67 17.93
C SER A 65 -3.55 22.50 17.44
N HIS A 66 -3.70 22.16 16.16
CA HIS A 66 -2.99 21.06 15.52
C HIS A 66 -2.22 21.54 14.29
N PRO A 67 -1.03 20.96 13.98
CA PRO A 67 -0.35 21.19 12.71
C PRO A 67 -1.28 20.92 11.53
N LEU A 68 -1.19 21.74 10.49
CA LEU A 68 -1.95 21.63 9.26
C LEU A 68 -1.08 21.95 8.07
N ALA A 69 -1.19 21.15 7.02
CA ALA A 69 -0.69 21.46 5.69
C ALA A 69 -1.73 21.01 4.66
N GLY A 70 -1.80 21.68 3.52
CA GLY A 70 -2.78 21.32 2.51
C GLY A 70 -2.36 21.67 1.10
N ILE A 71 -3.02 21.02 0.14
CA ILE A 71 -2.84 21.22 -1.30
C ILE A 71 -4.17 21.57 -1.95
N PRO A 72 -4.20 22.44 -2.98
CA PRO A 72 -5.41 22.70 -3.75
C PRO A 72 -5.93 21.42 -4.43
N VAL A 73 -7.25 21.21 -4.45
CA VAL A 73 -7.90 20.06 -5.10
C VAL A 73 -7.45 19.91 -6.57
N ARG A 74 -7.40 21.03 -7.31
CA ARG A 74 -6.94 21.07 -8.72
C ARG A 74 -5.52 20.57 -8.97
N SER A 75 -4.72 20.42 -7.91
CA SER A 75 -3.33 19.97 -7.98
C SER A 75 -3.11 18.62 -7.31
N LEU A 76 -4.19 17.87 -7.01
CA LEU A 76 -4.10 16.58 -6.35
C LEU A 76 -3.14 15.64 -7.07
N GLU A 77 -3.33 15.39 -8.37
CA GLU A 77 -2.57 14.39 -9.12
C GLU A 77 -1.05 14.64 -9.10
N SER A 78 -0.61 15.88 -9.27
CA SER A 78 0.83 16.19 -9.29
C SER A 78 1.49 16.03 -7.93
N HIS A 79 0.78 16.35 -6.85
CA HIS A 79 1.28 16.14 -5.48
C HIS A 79 1.23 14.67 -5.08
N LEU A 80 0.19 13.96 -5.51
CA LEU A 80 0.05 12.54 -5.31
C LEU A 80 1.23 11.79 -5.95
N ALA A 81 1.56 12.08 -7.22
CA ALA A 81 2.72 11.49 -7.90
C ALA A 81 4.00 11.65 -7.08
N ARG A 82 4.27 12.85 -6.57
CA ARG A 82 5.45 13.14 -5.73
C ARG A 82 5.47 12.33 -4.44
N LEU A 83 4.34 12.18 -3.76
CA LEU A 83 4.25 11.39 -2.53
C LEU A 83 4.47 9.90 -2.83
N ILE A 84 3.84 9.38 -3.88
CA ILE A 84 3.97 7.98 -4.27
C ILE A 84 5.41 7.65 -4.71
N ASN A 85 6.08 8.55 -5.45
CA ASN A 85 7.48 8.38 -5.84
C ASN A 85 8.46 8.44 -4.67
N ARG A 86 8.04 9.00 -3.52
CA ARG A 86 8.79 8.95 -2.26
C ARG A 86 8.40 7.78 -1.34
N GLY A 87 7.56 6.86 -1.82
CA GLY A 87 7.18 5.66 -1.08
C GLY A 87 6.02 5.83 -0.11
N TYR A 88 5.36 6.99 -0.12
CA TYR A 88 4.19 7.21 0.71
C TYR A 88 2.96 6.51 0.12
N LYS A 89 2.07 6.08 1.00
CA LYS A 89 0.72 5.64 0.67
C LYS A 89 -0.25 6.75 1.03
N VAL A 90 -1.26 6.97 0.21
CA VAL A 90 -2.15 8.12 0.35
C VAL A 90 -3.60 7.65 0.27
N ALA A 91 -4.39 8.00 1.27
CA ALA A 91 -5.84 7.88 1.24
C ALA A 91 -6.44 9.25 0.91
N VAL A 92 -7.19 9.33 -0.19
CA VAL A 92 -7.91 10.54 -0.62
C VAL A 92 -9.34 10.46 -0.11
N CYS A 93 -9.71 11.44 0.70
CA CYS A 93 -11.00 11.49 1.37
C CYS A 93 -11.79 12.71 0.90
N ASP A 94 -12.85 12.44 0.13
CA ASP A 94 -13.69 13.45 -0.49
C ASP A 94 -14.95 13.74 0.33
N GLN A 95 -15.55 14.88 0.05
CA GLN A 95 -16.90 15.22 0.51
C GLN A 95 -17.94 14.44 -0.29
N VAL A 96 -18.70 13.59 0.39
CA VAL A 96 -19.73 12.74 -0.23
C VAL A 96 -21.06 13.46 -0.33
N THR A 97 -21.33 14.39 0.60
CA THR A 97 -22.54 15.23 0.58
C THR A 97 -22.21 16.68 0.27
N PRO A 98 -23.09 17.41 -0.45
CA PRO A 98 -22.87 18.82 -0.75
C PRO A 98 -22.79 19.66 0.54
N PRO A 99 -21.97 20.73 0.56
CA PRO A 99 -21.87 21.62 1.71
C PRO A 99 -23.22 22.31 2.00
N GLY A 100 -23.66 22.31 3.26
CA GLY A 100 -24.99 22.81 3.65
C GLY A 100 -25.21 22.88 5.17
N LYS A 101 -26.47 22.86 5.62
CA LYS A 101 -26.84 22.89 7.05
C LYS A 101 -26.64 21.51 7.69
N GLY A 102 -25.40 21.16 8.00
CA GLY A 102 -25.06 19.92 8.68
C GLY A 102 -23.57 19.59 8.62
N LEU A 103 -23.17 18.52 9.29
CA LEU A 103 -21.81 17.98 9.13
C LEU A 103 -21.72 17.33 7.76
N VAL A 104 -20.79 17.82 6.93
CA VAL A 104 -20.50 17.21 5.62
C VAL A 104 -19.96 15.80 5.84
N GLU A 105 -20.56 14.83 5.15
CA GLU A 105 -20.12 13.44 5.16
C GLU A 105 -18.89 13.30 4.27
N ARG A 106 -17.95 12.49 4.73
CA ARG A 106 -16.68 12.26 4.06
C ARG A 106 -16.33 10.79 4.08
N GLY A 107 -15.79 10.32 2.97
CA GLY A 107 -15.37 8.93 2.80
C GLY A 107 -14.05 8.89 2.03
N VAL A 108 -13.25 7.86 2.29
CA VAL A 108 -12.10 7.58 1.43
C VAL A 108 -12.63 7.03 0.12
N VAL A 109 -12.34 7.74 -0.97
CA VAL A 109 -12.80 7.39 -2.32
C VAL A 109 -11.69 6.73 -3.14
N ARG A 110 -10.43 6.91 -2.73
CA ARG A 110 -9.26 6.39 -3.44
C ARG A 110 -8.11 6.17 -2.48
N ILE A 111 -7.45 5.02 -2.59
CA ILE A 111 -6.19 4.72 -1.90
C ILE A 111 -5.13 4.51 -2.97
N VAL A 112 -4.03 5.24 -2.91
CA VAL A 112 -2.93 5.11 -3.86
C VAL A 112 -1.67 4.70 -3.12
N THR A 113 -1.02 3.66 -3.62
CA THR A 113 0.17 3.05 -3.02
C THR A 113 1.21 2.86 -4.13
N PRO A 114 2.51 2.80 -3.79
CA PRO A 114 3.55 2.66 -4.80
C PRO A 114 3.39 1.46 -5.73
N GLY A 115 2.95 0.30 -5.22
CA GLY A 115 2.78 -0.91 -6.03
C GLY A 115 1.44 -1.03 -6.75
N THR A 116 0.49 -0.10 -6.53
CA THR A 116 -0.88 -0.22 -7.07
C THR A 116 -1.31 0.98 -7.89
N VAL A 117 -0.36 1.73 -8.46
CA VAL A 117 -0.64 2.87 -9.32
C VAL A 117 -1.14 2.37 -10.67
N ILE A 118 -2.28 2.90 -11.13
CA ILE A 118 -2.89 2.54 -12.42
C ILE A 118 -2.78 3.70 -13.41
N GLU A 119 -2.74 4.93 -12.93
CA GLU A 119 -2.72 6.13 -13.76
C GLU A 119 -1.31 6.39 -14.31
N PRO A 120 -1.11 6.44 -15.64
CA PRO A 120 0.21 6.62 -16.24
C PRO A 120 0.93 7.92 -15.83
N GLY A 121 0.17 8.95 -15.42
CA GLY A 121 0.73 10.24 -15.00
C GLY A 121 1.31 10.26 -13.58
N LEU A 122 1.14 9.18 -12.80
CA LEU A 122 1.63 9.10 -11.42
C LEU A 122 2.99 8.38 -11.30
N LEU A 123 3.41 7.61 -12.30
CA LEU A 123 4.68 6.90 -12.31
C LEU A 123 5.72 7.62 -13.17
N GLU A 124 6.95 7.69 -12.67
CA GLU A 124 8.09 8.16 -13.45
C GLU A 124 8.61 7.03 -14.36
N GLY A 125 8.49 7.21 -15.67
CA GLY A 125 9.06 6.29 -16.67
C GLY A 125 8.11 5.19 -17.19
N ARG A 126 8.66 4.29 -18.01
CA ARG A 126 7.97 3.12 -18.60
C ARG A 126 8.41 1.80 -17.98
N SER A 127 8.75 1.80 -16.69
CA SER A 127 9.06 0.55 -15.97
C SER A 127 7.79 -0.11 -15.44
N ASN A 128 7.81 -1.43 -15.32
CA ASN A 128 6.72 -2.18 -14.68
C ASN A 128 6.54 -1.70 -13.24
N ASN A 129 5.29 -1.66 -12.77
CA ASN A 129 4.96 -1.21 -11.43
C ASN A 129 4.53 -2.38 -10.56
N TYR A 130 5.50 -3.20 -10.16
CA TYR A 130 5.19 -4.43 -9.45
C TYR A 130 4.88 -4.20 -7.97
N LEU A 131 3.78 -4.80 -7.53
CA LEU A 131 3.51 -5.11 -6.13
C LEU A 131 4.01 -6.53 -5.86
N ALA A 132 4.96 -6.69 -4.94
CA ALA A 132 5.45 -8.00 -4.53
C ALA A 132 5.03 -8.35 -3.11
N ALA A 133 5.05 -9.64 -2.79
CA ALA A 133 4.94 -10.15 -1.43
C ALA A 133 6.01 -11.21 -1.17
N LEU A 134 6.64 -11.15 -0.01
CA LEU A 134 7.64 -12.12 0.44
C LEU A 134 7.21 -12.72 1.77
N VAL A 135 7.25 -14.05 1.86
CA VAL A 135 6.96 -14.81 3.09
C VAL A 135 8.06 -15.84 3.28
N ALA A 136 8.58 -15.97 4.50
CA ALA A 136 9.59 -16.98 4.82
C ALA A 136 8.99 -18.23 5.46
N GLY A 137 9.63 -19.37 5.20
CA GLY A 137 9.60 -20.58 6.02
C GLY A 137 11.01 -20.90 6.52
N ASP A 138 11.24 -22.15 6.93
CA ASP A 138 12.53 -22.53 7.54
C ASP A 138 13.71 -22.49 6.55
N ARG A 139 13.53 -23.06 5.36
CA ARG A 139 14.56 -23.13 4.30
C ARG A 139 14.17 -22.38 3.02
N LEU A 140 12.88 -22.36 2.74
CA LEU A 140 12.32 -21.76 1.54
C LEU A 140 11.63 -20.44 1.87
N SER A 141 11.50 -19.61 0.85
CA SER A 141 10.71 -18.39 0.85
C SER A 141 9.74 -18.42 -0.32
N GLY A 142 8.52 -17.96 -0.08
CA GLY A 142 7.51 -17.75 -1.09
C GLY A 142 7.57 -16.32 -1.58
N LEU A 143 7.64 -16.15 -2.89
CA LEU A 143 7.64 -14.86 -3.55
C LEU A 143 6.49 -14.80 -4.54
N ALA A 144 5.71 -13.74 -4.45
CA ALA A 144 4.67 -13.41 -5.41
C ALA A 144 4.87 -11.99 -5.90
N TYR A 145 4.50 -11.71 -7.15
CA TYR A 145 4.42 -10.35 -7.65
C TYR A 145 3.29 -10.20 -8.64
N ALA A 146 2.72 -9.00 -8.69
CA ALA A 146 1.65 -8.65 -9.59
C ALA A 146 1.87 -7.27 -10.21
N ASP A 147 1.48 -7.12 -11.48
CA ASP A 147 1.25 -5.83 -12.10
C ASP A 147 -0.26 -5.64 -12.25
N VAL A 148 -0.81 -4.74 -11.44
CA VAL A 148 -2.26 -4.50 -11.35
C VAL A 148 -2.84 -3.86 -12.62
N THR A 149 -1.98 -3.33 -13.51
CA THR A 149 -2.38 -2.68 -14.75
C THR A 149 -2.46 -3.66 -15.92
N THR A 150 -1.62 -4.70 -15.91
CA THR A 150 -1.56 -5.71 -16.98
C THR A 150 -2.28 -7.00 -16.60
N GLY A 151 -2.52 -7.24 -15.31
CA GLY A 151 -3.07 -8.49 -14.81
C GLY A 151 -2.00 -9.58 -14.63
N GLU A 152 -0.72 -9.29 -14.87
CA GLU A 152 0.36 -10.25 -14.59
C GLU A 152 0.35 -10.59 -13.10
N PHE A 153 0.28 -11.88 -12.78
CA PHE A 153 0.38 -12.38 -11.41
C PHE A 153 1.17 -13.69 -11.37
N ARG A 154 2.28 -13.67 -10.64
CA ARG A 154 3.33 -14.67 -10.71
C ARG A 154 3.75 -15.11 -9.31
N VAL A 155 4.07 -16.39 -9.16
CA VAL A 155 4.47 -17.00 -7.89
C VAL A 155 5.62 -17.98 -8.03
N THR A 156 6.44 -18.08 -6.99
CA THR A 156 7.52 -19.08 -6.93
C THR A 156 7.91 -19.38 -5.47
N GLU A 157 8.57 -20.53 -5.27
CA GLU A 157 9.26 -20.87 -4.03
C GLU A 157 10.74 -21.05 -4.31
N LEU A 158 11.56 -20.40 -3.50
CA LEU A 158 13.00 -20.38 -3.68
C LEU A 158 13.69 -20.54 -2.32
N GLU A 159 14.94 -20.97 -2.30
CA GLU A 159 15.74 -20.82 -1.09
C GLU A 159 15.88 -19.33 -0.74
N SER A 160 15.99 -19.00 0.54
CA SER A 160 15.94 -17.60 0.99
C SER A 160 16.92 -16.70 0.26
N ALA A 161 18.17 -17.13 0.03
CA ALA A 161 19.15 -16.33 -0.72
C ALA A 161 18.73 -16.08 -2.18
N GLN A 162 18.11 -17.07 -2.82
CA GLN A 162 17.59 -16.94 -4.19
C GLN A 162 16.36 -16.04 -4.25
N ALA A 163 15.49 -16.08 -3.23
CA ALA A 163 14.32 -15.20 -3.15
C ALA A 163 14.73 -13.72 -3.05
N HIS A 164 15.82 -13.41 -2.35
CA HIS A 164 16.36 -12.05 -2.29
C HIS A 164 16.91 -11.59 -3.65
N ALA A 165 17.70 -12.43 -4.32
CA ALA A 165 18.19 -12.12 -5.67
C ALA A 165 17.05 -11.95 -6.67
N GLU A 166 16.00 -12.75 -6.54
CA GLU A 166 14.82 -12.65 -7.39
C GLU A 166 14.01 -11.38 -7.13
N LEU A 167 13.90 -10.97 -5.86
CA LEU A 167 13.28 -9.71 -5.48
C LEU A 167 14.03 -8.50 -6.07
N GLU A 168 15.36 -8.52 -6.06
CA GLU A 168 16.19 -7.50 -6.72
C GLU A 168 15.98 -7.50 -8.24
N ARG A 169 15.84 -8.67 -8.87
CA ARG A 169 15.54 -8.81 -10.31
C ARG A 169 14.16 -8.24 -10.67
N ILE A 170 13.15 -8.50 -9.84
CA ILE A 170 11.79 -8.00 -10.04
C ILE A 170 11.73 -6.49 -9.79
N ALA A 171 12.54 -5.99 -8.86
CA ALA A 171 12.61 -4.57 -8.47
C ALA A 171 11.21 -3.96 -8.23
N PRO A 172 10.42 -4.51 -7.29
CA PRO A 172 9.06 -4.04 -7.07
C PRO A 172 9.04 -2.60 -6.55
N SER A 173 7.99 -1.85 -6.89
CA SER A 173 7.74 -0.53 -6.31
C SER A 173 7.26 -0.65 -4.86
N GLU A 174 6.62 -1.77 -4.51
CA GLU A 174 6.16 -2.03 -3.15
C GLU A 174 6.29 -3.50 -2.78
N LEU A 175 6.79 -3.76 -1.58
CA LEU A 175 6.93 -5.10 -1.02
C LEU A 175 6.02 -5.27 0.20
N ILE A 176 5.13 -6.25 0.15
CA ILE A 176 4.36 -6.73 1.29
C ILE A 176 5.18 -7.80 2.02
N ALA A 177 5.27 -7.69 3.34
CA ALA A 177 5.91 -8.69 4.18
C ALA A 177 5.19 -8.79 5.53
N PRO A 178 5.10 -10.00 6.13
CA PRO A 178 4.62 -10.12 7.50
C PRO A 178 5.56 -9.37 8.48
N ARG A 179 5.03 -8.98 9.64
CA ARG A 179 5.78 -8.26 10.68
C ARG A 179 6.89 -9.11 11.29
N SER A 180 6.70 -10.41 11.39
CA SER A 180 7.71 -11.34 11.93
C SER A 180 8.92 -11.53 11.01
N LEU A 181 8.79 -11.24 9.71
CA LEU A 181 9.87 -11.45 8.76
C LEU A 181 10.94 -10.37 8.90
N ASP A 182 12.14 -10.77 9.30
CA ASP A 182 13.29 -9.89 9.18
C ASP A 182 13.64 -9.70 7.70
N LEU A 183 13.81 -8.45 7.28
CA LEU A 183 14.17 -8.12 5.91
C LEU A 183 15.55 -7.45 5.93
N PRO A 184 16.47 -7.84 5.05
CA PRO A 184 17.70 -7.08 4.87
C PRO A 184 17.35 -5.68 4.33
N PRO A 185 18.34 -4.76 4.29
CA PRO A 185 18.20 -3.54 3.51
C PRO A 185 17.84 -3.88 2.06
N LEU A 186 16.74 -3.31 1.56
CA LEU A 186 16.23 -3.52 0.21
C LEU A 186 16.07 -2.17 -0.49
N GLU A 187 16.45 -2.10 -1.76
CA GLU A 187 16.15 -0.96 -2.63
C GLU A 187 14.71 -1.07 -3.17
N VAL A 188 13.74 -0.93 -2.26
CA VAL A 188 12.30 -0.90 -2.58
C VAL A 188 11.70 0.41 -2.12
N ARG A 189 10.82 1.00 -2.93
CA ARG A 189 10.25 2.32 -2.64
C ARG A 189 9.38 2.30 -1.37
N ALA A 190 8.66 1.22 -1.14
CA ALA A 190 7.88 1.04 0.09
C ALA A 190 7.85 -0.42 0.57
N VAL A 191 7.95 -0.60 1.89
CA VAL A 191 7.70 -1.88 2.55
C VAL A 191 6.40 -1.80 3.36
N THR A 192 5.52 -2.76 3.12
CA THR A 192 4.20 -2.87 3.73
C THR A 192 4.18 -4.04 4.70
N ARG A 193 4.28 -3.70 6.00
CA ARG A 193 4.25 -4.68 7.08
C ARG A 193 2.82 -5.05 7.46
N ILE A 194 2.40 -6.27 7.14
CA ILE A 194 1.08 -6.82 7.47
C ILE A 194 1.13 -7.72 8.69
N ASP A 195 -0.01 -7.89 9.35
CA ASP A 195 -0.16 -8.87 10.43
C ASP A 195 0.09 -10.29 9.90
N ASP A 196 0.81 -11.10 10.66
CA ASP A 196 1.15 -12.48 10.33
C ASP A 196 -0.09 -13.36 10.06
N ALA A 197 -1.22 -13.06 10.71
CA ALA A 197 -2.48 -13.77 10.45
C ALA A 197 -2.98 -13.61 9.00
N ARG A 198 -2.57 -12.54 8.30
CA ARG A 198 -2.93 -12.32 6.88
C ARG A 198 -2.15 -13.18 5.90
N VAL A 199 -1.07 -13.82 6.34
CA VAL A 199 -0.29 -14.80 5.56
C VAL A 199 -0.44 -16.21 6.11
N GLU A 200 -1.50 -16.47 6.89
CA GLU A 200 -1.78 -17.81 7.39
C GLU A 200 -2.07 -18.75 6.20
N PRO A 201 -1.41 -19.93 6.12
CA PRO A 201 -1.52 -20.84 4.98
C PRO A 201 -2.95 -21.16 4.54
N GLY A 202 -3.83 -21.50 5.47
CA GLY A 202 -5.22 -21.86 5.19
C GLY A 202 -6.04 -20.69 4.66
N ALA A 203 -5.90 -19.51 5.25
CA ALA A 203 -6.57 -18.29 4.82
C ALA A 203 -6.09 -17.83 3.43
N ALA A 204 -4.77 -17.81 3.20
CA ALA A 204 -4.19 -17.39 1.93
C ALA A 204 -4.60 -18.32 0.78
N ARG A 205 -4.52 -19.65 1.00
CA ARG A 205 -4.96 -20.62 -0.01
C ARG A 205 -6.45 -20.49 -0.31
N ARG A 206 -7.29 -20.30 0.72
CA ARG A 206 -8.74 -20.12 0.54
C ARG A 206 -9.05 -18.85 -0.27
N ALA A 207 -8.39 -17.75 0.05
CA ALA A 207 -8.54 -16.49 -0.69
C ALA A 207 -8.21 -16.66 -2.19
N LEU A 208 -7.15 -17.41 -2.52
CA LEU A 208 -6.82 -17.71 -3.92
C LEU A 208 -7.90 -18.57 -4.60
N LEU A 209 -8.37 -19.64 -3.95
CA LEU A 209 -9.42 -20.50 -4.50
C LEU A 209 -10.73 -19.73 -4.72
N GLU A 210 -11.12 -18.89 -3.76
CA GLU A 210 -12.29 -18.02 -3.85
C GLU A 210 -12.12 -16.97 -4.95
N HIS A 211 -10.97 -16.32 -5.04
CA HIS A 211 -10.71 -15.30 -6.06
C HIS A 211 -10.76 -15.87 -7.49
N PHE A 212 -10.09 -17.01 -7.72
CA PHE A 212 -10.04 -17.66 -9.04
C PHE A 212 -11.24 -18.58 -9.32
N GLN A 213 -12.15 -18.77 -8.36
CA GLN A 213 -13.31 -19.65 -8.47
C GLN A 213 -12.95 -21.10 -8.86
N VAL A 214 -11.91 -21.65 -8.22
CA VAL A 214 -11.41 -23.02 -8.46
C VAL A 214 -11.41 -23.86 -7.19
N ILE A 215 -11.31 -25.18 -7.33
CA ILE A 215 -11.24 -26.13 -6.20
C ILE A 215 -9.81 -26.52 -5.81
N SER A 216 -8.85 -26.35 -6.72
CA SER A 216 -7.42 -26.63 -6.51
C SER A 216 -6.55 -25.64 -7.27
N LEU A 217 -5.27 -25.54 -6.90
CA LEU A 217 -4.28 -24.68 -7.55
C LEU A 217 -3.37 -25.46 -8.52
N GLU A 218 -3.76 -26.68 -8.89
CA GLU A 218 -3.00 -27.57 -9.78
C GLU A 218 -2.83 -26.95 -11.16
N ALA A 219 -3.90 -26.36 -11.72
CA ALA A 219 -3.87 -25.69 -13.02
C ALA A 219 -2.92 -24.48 -13.07
N TYR A 220 -2.60 -23.90 -11.91
CA TYR A 220 -1.67 -22.76 -11.77
C TYR A 220 -0.24 -23.21 -11.43
N GLY A 221 -0.03 -24.52 -11.24
CA GLY A 221 1.27 -25.12 -10.93
C GLY A 221 1.83 -24.80 -9.54
N CYS A 222 0.99 -24.29 -8.62
CA CYS A 222 1.40 -23.91 -7.26
C CYS A 222 0.66 -24.68 -6.15
N GLN A 223 -0.01 -25.79 -6.49
CA GLN A 223 -0.71 -26.65 -5.51
C GLN A 223 0.21 -27.09 -4.36
N ASP A 224 1.45 -27.48 -4.68
CA ASP A 224 2.45 -27.95 -3.72
C ASP A 224 3.47 -26.86 -3.33
N MET A 225 3.09 -25.59 -3.49
CA MET A 225 3.92 -24.41 -3.18
C MET A 225 3.28 -23.56 -2.06
N PRO A 226 3.24 -24.05 -0.81
CA PRO A 226 2.51 -23.41 0.30
C PRO A 226 3.01 -22.01 0.67
N LEU A 227 4.30 -21.71 0.56
CA LEU A 227 4.85 -20.37 0.79
C LEU A 227 4.52 -19.42 -0.38
N ALA A 228 4.59 -19.90 -1.62
CA ALA A 228 4.25 -19.07 -2.77
C ALA A 228 2.76 -18.69 -2.77
N THR A 229 1.89 -19.63 -2.40
CA THR A 229 0.45 -19.37 -2.23
C THR A 229 0.17 -18.42 -1.05
N ARG A 230 0.94 -18.48 0.04
CA ARG A 230 0.87 -17.47 1.11
C ARG A 230 1.23 -16.07 0.62
N ALA A 231 2.31 -15.94 -0.16
CA ALA A 231 2.72 -14.67 -0.73
C ALA A 231 1.65 -14.10 -1.69
N ALA A 232 1.10 -14.93 -2.58
CA ALA A 232 0.01 -14.50 -3.46
C ALA A 232 -1.26 -14.12 -2.69
N GLY A 233 -1.64 -14.88 -1.67
CA GLY A 233 -2.76 -14.54 -0.80
C GLY A 233 -2.57 -13.19 -0.10
N ALA A 234 -1.34 -12.85 0.29
CA ALA A 234 -1.02 -11.52 0.84
C ALA A 234 -1.25 -10.39 -0.17
N ILE A 235 -0.90 -10.58 -1.45
CA ILE A 235 -1.20 -9.61 -2.52
C ILE A 235 -2.71 -9.42 -2.65
N LEU A 236 -3.49 -10.50 -2.74
CA LEU A 236 -4.95 -10.41 -2.84
C LEU A 236 -5.57 -9.72 -1.62
N ALA A 237 -5.15 -10.09 -0.40
CA ALA A 237 -5.65 -9.47 0.82
C ALA A 237 -5.28 -7.98 0.92
N TYR A 238 -4.14 -7.58 0.36
CA TYR A 238 -3.75 -6.17 0.29
C TYR A 238 -4.60 -5.41 -0.73
N LEU A 239 -4.75 -5.94 -1.94
CA LEU A 239 -5.56 -5.34 -2.99
C LEU A 239 -7.05 -5.25 -2.60
N ALA A 240 -7.58 -6.23 -1.88
CA ALA A 240 -8.94 -6.17 -1.35
C ALA A 240 -9.17 -4.96 -0.43
N ASP A 241 -8.14 -4.51 0.30
CA ASP A 241 -8.23 -3.36 1.20
C ASP A 241 -7.93 -2.02 0.50
N THR A 242 -7.07 -2.02 -0.52
CA THR A 242 -6.57 -0.79 -1.14
C THR A 242 -7.14 -0.52 -2.52
N GLN A 243 -7.34 -1.55 -3.32
CA GLN A 243 -7.68 -1.48 -4.74
C GLN A 243 -8.57 -2.68 -5.18
N PRO A 244 -9.83 -2.78 -4.69
CA PRO A 244 -10.71 -3.90 -5.02
C PRO A 244 -10.93 -4.08 -6.52
N ASP A 245 -11.08 -2.98 -7.27
CA ASP A 245 -11.26 -3.03 -8.72
C ASP A 245 -10.02 -3.62 -9.41
N ALA A 246 -8.82 -3.23 -8.98
CA ALA A 246 -7.59 -3.75 -9.55
C ALA A 246 -7.38 -5.24 -9.22
N MET A 247 -7.84 -5.69 -8.05
CA MET A 247 -7.85 -7.10 -7.68
C MET A 247 -8.64 -7.94 -8.71
N THR A 248 -9.77 -7.43 -9.21
CA THR A 248 -10.60 -8.15 -10.19
C THR A 248 -9.90 -8.37 -11.55
N ASN A 249 -8.88 -7.56 -11.88
CA ASN A 249 -8.09 -7.72 -13.10
C ASN A 249 -7.08 -8.89 -13.02
N LEU A 250 -6.77 -9.38 -11.82
CA LEU A 250 -5.87 -10.52 -11.62
C LEU A 250 -6.62 -11.83 -11.89
N THR A 251 -6.80 -12.16 -13.17
CA THR A 251 -7.65 -13.30 -13.59
C THR A 251 -6.89 -14.62 -13.73
N GLU A 252 -5.56 -14.59 -13.75
CA GLU A 252 -4.72 -15.78 -13.87
C GLU A 252 -3.54 -15.69 -12.88
N LEU A 253 -3.14 -16.84 -12.33
CA LEU A 253 -1.93 -17.00 -11.53
C LEU A 253 -1.00 -17.98 -12.23
N GLN A 254 0.28 -17.68 -12.38
CA GLN A 254 1.23 -18.67 -12.90
C GLN A 254 2.42 -18.85 -11.97
N SER A 255 2.69 -20.10 -11.63
CA SER A 255 3.98 -20.47 -11.06
C SER A 255 5.09 -20.37 -12.10
N TYR A 256 6.29 -20.02 -11.65
CA TYR A 256 7.48 -20.00 -12.49
C TYR A 256 8.70 -20.52 -11.73
N ARG A 257 9.72 -20.95 -12.48
CA ARG A 257 11.03 -21.32 -11.93
C ARG A 257 12.01 -20.20 -12.22
N ALA A 258 12.71 -19.72 -11.19
CA ALA A 258 13.70 -18.65 -11.35
C ALA A 258 14.99 -19.10 -12.10
N GLU A 259 15.11 -20.39 -12.43
CA GLU A 259 16.32 -21.04 -12.98
C GLU A 259 16.70 -20.63 -14.43
N SER A 260 16.18 -19.52 -14.98
CA SER A 260 16.35 -19.20 -16.41
C SER A 260 16.96 -17.84 -16.72
N PHE A 261 17.35 -17.02 -15.74
CA PHE A 261 18.05 -15.76 -16.03
C PHE A 261 19.54 -15.91 -15.75
N MET A 262 20.31 -15.90 -16.83
CA MET A 262 21.77 -15.73 -16.83
C MET A 262 22.13 -14.64 -15.80
N ARG A 263 22.96 -14.99 -14.82
CA ARG A 263 23.57 -14.02 -13.88
C ARG A 263 24.40 -13.03 -14.70
N LEU A 264 23.77 -11.96 -15.19
CA LEU A 264 24.50 -10.78 -15.61
C LEU A 264 24.97 -10.13 -14.33
N ASP A 265 26.27 -10.28 -14.05
CA ASP A 265 26.96 -9.58 -12.97
C ASP A 265 26.48 -8.13 -12.93
N ALA A 266 26.14 -7.66 -11.72
CA ALA A 266 25.63 -6.33 -11.41
C ALA A 266 26.56 -5.17 -11.84
N HIS A 267 27.71 -5.47 -12.46
CA HIS A 267 28.58 -4.51 -13.13
C HIS A 267 28.23 -4.22 -14.60
N THR A 268 27.31 -4.98 -15.22
CA THR A 268 27.05 -4.84 -16.66
C THR A 268 25.79 -4.02 -16.97
N ALA A 269 24.90 -3.79 -16.01
CA ALA A 269 23.62 -3.09 -16.23
C ALA A 269 23.67 -1.56 -16.02
N ARG A 270 24.85 -0.97 -15.77
CA ARG A 270 25.03 0.46 -15.46
C ARG A 270 25.80 1.28 -16.50
N ASN A 271 26.02 0.76 -17.72
CA ASN A 271 26.65 1.49 -18.83
C ASN A 271 25.67 1.71 -19.99
#